data_AF-X6N7T2-F1
#
_entry.id   AF-X6N7T2-F1
#
_cell.length_a   1.000
_cell.length_b   1.000
_cell.length_c   1.000
_cell.angle_alpha   90.00
_cell.angle_beta   90.00
_cell.angle_gamma   90.00
#
_symmetry.space_group_name_H-M   'P 1'
#
loop_
_entity.id
_entity.type
_entity.pdbx_description
1 polymer ?
#
loop_
_entity_poly.entity_id
_entity_poly.type
_entity_poly.pdbx_seq_one_letter_code
_entity_poly.pdbx_strand_id
1 'polypeptide(L)'
;MYSLLRRLCNLRKDRQDRVNFPAEEEKILEYWREIKAFETQLEKSKGKKHYTFYELKSNKIMDVWEREKRGRRGGGQKQNKNKKFFENLRQYYGHILAGTIKDVVCRYATQTGHYVERRFGWDTHGLPVEYEIEKALHIN
;
A
#
# COMPACT_ATOMS: atom_id res chain seq x y z
N MET A 1 -47.47 -10.01 14.62
CA MET A 1 -46.53 -9.62 13.54
C MET A 1 -45.23 -8.98 14.06
N TYR A 2 -45.29 -8.01 14.99
CA TYR A 2 -44.09 -7.36 15.57
C TYR A 2 -43.18 -8.27 16.43
N SER A 3 -43.72 -9.32 17.06
CA SER A 3 -42.94 -10.28 17.87
C SER A 3 -42.02 -11.18 17.05
N LEU A 4 -42.45 -11.58 15.84
CA LEU A 4 -41.66 -12.38 14.89
C LEU A 4 -40.55 -11.55 14.21
N LEU A 5 -40.85 -10.30 13.84
CA LEU A 5 -39.86 -9.35 13.31
C LEU A 5 -38.77 -9.00 14.34
N ARG A 6 -39.12 -8.88 15.62
CA ARG A 6 -38.13 -8.65 16.70
C ARG A 6 -37.23 -9.86 16.94
N ARG A 7 -37.76 -11.08 16.75
CA ARG A 7 -37.01 -12.35 16.86
C ARG A 7 -36.03 -12.51 15.70
N LEU A 8 -36.44 -12.17 14.47
CA LEU A 8 -35.57 -12.15 13.28
C LEU A 8 -34.49 -11.06 13.36
N CYS A 9 -34.80 -9.90 13.94
CA CYS A 9 -33.82 -8.81 14.12
C CYS A 9 -32.78 -9.12 15.22
N ASN A 10 -33.16 -9.91 16.23
CA ASN A 10 -32.23 -10.40 17.27
C ASN A 10 -31.39 -11.61 16.80
N LEU A 11 -31.90 -12.43 15.87
CA LEU A 11 -31.21 -13.54 15.18
C LEU A 11 -30.19 -13.08 14.09
N ARG A 12 -29.93 -11.77 14.00
CA ARG A 12 -28.89 -11.20 13.13
C ARG A 12 -27.77 -10.50 13.90
N LYS A 13 -27.94 -10.31 15.21
CA LYS A 13 -26.97 -9.61 16.08
C LYS A 13 -25.96 -10.54 16.74
N ASP A 14 -26.20 -11.85 16.63
CA ASP A 14 -25.43 -12.99 17.11
C ASP A 14 -24.25 -13.36 16.20
N ARG A 15 -24.10 -12.74 15.03
CA ARG A 15 -22.97 -12.96 14.12
C ARG A 15 -21.98 -11.80 14.11
N GLN A 16 -21.64 -11.29 15.28
CA GLN A 16 -20.45 -10.47 15.44
C GLN A 16 -19.67 -10.98 16.65
N ASP A 17 -19.43 -12.29 16.66
CA ASP A 17 -18.41 -12.87 17.54
C ASP A 17 -17.12 -12.10 17.31
N ARG A 18 -16.35 -11.84 18.36
CA ARG A 18 -15.14 -11.01 18.33
C ARG A 18 -14.11 -11.58 17.36
N VAL A 19 -14.23 -11.24 16.08
CA VAL A 19 -13.28 -11.64 15.05
C VAL A 19 -11.98 -10.90 15.31
N ASN A 20 -10.93 -11.66 15.60
CA ASN A 20 -9.58 -11.14 15.69
C ASN A 20 -9.03 -10.99 14.26
N PHE A 21 -9.15 -9.78 13.70
CA PHE A 21 -8.71 -9.49 12.33
C PHE A 21 -7.24 -9.85 12.08
N PRO A 22 -6.26 -9.48 12.94
CA PRO A 22 -4.88 -9.91 12.78
C PRO A 22 -4.70 -11.43 12.65
N ALA A 23 -5.33 -12.20 13.54
CA ALA A 23 -5.20 -13.66 13.54
C ALA A 23 -5.88 -14.30 12.33
N GLU A 24 -6.94 -13.69 11.80
CA GLU A 24 -7.62 -14.17 10.60
C GLU A 24 -6.85 -13.81 9.32
N GLU A 25 -6.24 -12.63 9.28
CA GLU A 25 -5.35 -12.22 8.20
C GLU A 25 -4.16 -13.18 8.06
N GLU A 26 -3.56 -13.61 9.17
CA GLU A 26 -2.47 -14.61 9.16
C GLU A 26 -2.91 -15.92 8.49
N LYS A 27 -4.08 -16.45 8.86
CA LYS A 27 -4.64 -17.66 8.22
C LYS A 27 -4.88 -17.48 6.73
N ILE A 28 -5.41 -16.32 6.33
CA ILE A 28 -5.65 -16.01 4.92
C ILE A 28 -4.32 -15.94 4.16
N LEU A 29 -3.28 -15.38 4.76
CA LEU A 29 -1.95 -15.31 4.16
C LEU A 29 -1.32 -16.69 4.01
N GLU A 30 -1.45 -17.57 5.01
CA GLU A 30 -1.03 -18.98 4.92
C GLU A 30 -1.75 -19.69 3.77
N TYR A 31 -3.08 -19.56 3.72
CA TYR A 31 -3.88 -20.14 2.66
C TYR A 31 -3.48 -19.64 1.27
N TRP A 32 -3.21 -18.33 1.10
CA TRP A 32 -2.74 -17.77 -0.16
C TRP A 32 -1.38 -18.29 -0.60
N ARG A 33 -0.49 -18.62 0.35
CA ARG A 33 0.81 -19.24 0.08
C ARG A 33 0.66 -20.68 -0.38
N GLU A 34 -0.20 -21.45 0.28
CA GLU A 34 -0.45 -22.86 -0.07
C GLU A 34 -0.97 -22.99 -1.50
N ILE A 35 -2.00 -22.21 -1.86
CA ILE A 35 -2.60 -22.26 -3.19
C ILE A 35 -1.75 -21.57 -4.26
N LYS A 36 -0.64 -20.92 -3.89
CA LYS A 36 0.16 -20.06 -4.78
C LYS A 36 -0.74 -19.11 -5.56
N ALA A 37 -1.50 -18.30 -4.81
CA ALA A 37 -2.65 -17.57 -5.33
C ALA A 37 -2.26 -16.61 -6.47
N PHE A 38 -1.07 -16.02 -6.37
CA PHE A 38 -0.55 -15.08 -7.35
C PHE A 38 -0.11 -15.77 -8.64
N GLU A 39 0.65 -16.87 -8.56
CA GLU A 39 1.08 -17.63 -9.74
C GLU A 39 -0.13 -18.24 -10.46
N THR A 40 -1.07 -18.80 -9.71
CA THR A 40 -2.32 -19.33 -10.24
C THR A 40 -3.13 -18.24 -10.97
N GLN A 41 -3.15 -17.01 -10.42
CA GLN A 41 -3.79 -15.87 -11.06
C GLN A 41 -3.09 -15.44 -12.36
N LEU A 42 -1.76 -15.53 -12.42
CA LEU A 42 -0.99 -15.26 -13.64
C LEU A 42 -1.27 -16.31 -14.71
N GLU A 43 -1.29 -17.59 -14.33
CA GLU A 43 -1.58 -18.70 -15.24
C GLU A 43 -2.95 -18.54 -15.90
N LYS A 44 -3.99 -18.26 -15.10
CA LYS A 44 -5.36 -18.01 -15.57
C LYS A 44 -5.50 -16.79 -16.48
N SER A 45 -4.51 -15.91 -16.48
CA SER A 45 -4.52 -14.69 -17.26
C SER A 45 -3.64 -14.76 -18.51
N LYS A 46 -2.94 -15.88 -18.75
CA LYS A 46 -2.11 -16.06 -19.95
C LYS A 46 -2.96 -15.91 -21.21
N GLY A 47 -2.47 -15.12 -22.16
CA GLY A 47 -3.15 -14.81 -23.43
C GLY A 47 -4.06 -13.58 -23.41
N LYS A 48 -4.27 -12.94 -22.26
CA LYS A 48 -5.00 -11.66 -22.16
C LYS A 48 -4.10 -10.48 -22.53
N LYS A 49 -4.73 -9.32 -22.81
CA LYS A 49 -4.00 -8.07 -23.09
C LYS A 49 -3.10 -7.71 -21.92
N HIS A 50 -1.82 -7.47 -22.21
CA HIS A 50 -0.84 -7.08 -21.20
C HIS A 50 -1.17 -5.70 -20.66
N TYR A 51 -1.18 -5.57 -19.34
CA TYR A 51 -1.31 -4.30 -18.63
C TYR A 51 -0.04 -4.06 -17.82
N THR A 52 0.72 -3.05 -18.26
CA THR A 52 1.94 -2.63 -17.57
C THR A 52 1.61 -1.41 -16.73
N PHE A 53 1.56 -1.59 -15.41
CA PHE A 53 1.48 -0.47 -14.48
C PHE A 53 2.88 0.12 -14.35
N TYR A 54 3.20 1.12 -15.16
CA TYR A 54 4.37 1.95 -14.89
C TYR A 54 4.08 2.73 -13.62
N GLU A 55 5.05 2.80 -12.69
CA GLU A 55 5.03 3.86 -11.70
C GLU A 55 4.87 5.16 -12.46
N LEU A 56 3.69 5.76 -12.39
CA LEU A 56 3.54 7.17 -12.67
C LEU A 56 4.58 7.81 -11.79
N LYS A 57 5.69 8.29 -12.39
CA LYS A 57 6.79 8.92 -11.67
C LYS A 57 6.14 9.79 -10.62
N SER A 58 6.42 9.46 -9.35
CA SER A 58 5.89 10.08 -8.13
C SER A 58 5.73 11.59 -8.27
N ASN A 59 6.63 12.20 -9.05
CA ASN A 59 6.57 13.49 -9.72
C ASN A 59 5.15 14.02 -9.95
N LYS A 60 4.21 13.35 -10.65
CA LYS A 60 2.90 14.00 -10.93
C LYS A 60 2.00 14.18 -9.70
N ILE A 61 2.00 13.23 -8.76
CA ILE A 61 1.19 13.33 -7.52
C ILE A 61 1.89 14.24 -6.51
N MET A 62 3.21 14.15 -6.42
CA MET A 62 4.03 15.02 -5.58
C MET A 62 4.01 16.47 -6.09
N ASP A 63 3.96 16.71 -7.40
CA ASP A 63 3.88 18.04 -8.01
C ASP A 63 2.55 18.73 -7.70
N VAL A 64 1.46 17.97 -7.61
CA VAL A 64 0.13 18.48 -7.20
C VAL A 64 0.16 18.84 -5.72
N TRP A 65 0.67 17.93 -4.88
CA TRP A 65 0.77 18.15 -3.43
C TRP A 65 1.78 19.25 -3.05
N GLU A 66 2.86 19.42 -3.81
CA GLU A 66 3.82 20.52 -3.66
C GLU A 66 3.24 21.87 -4.10
N ARG A 67 2.44 21.89 -5.16
CA ARG A 67 1.69 23.09 -5.58
C ARG A 67 0.77 23.58 -4.46
N GLU A 68 0.11 22.66 -3.78
CA GLU A 68 -0.80 22.96 -2.67
C GLU A 68 -0.06 23.51 -1.43
N LYS A 69 1.19 23.07 -1.19
CA LYS A 69 2.06 23.64 -0.16
C LYS A 69 2.59 25.03 -0.48
N ARG A 70 2.78 25.38 -1.76
CA ARG A 70 3.18 26.75 -2.17
C ARG A 70 2.06 27.77 -2.01
N GLY A 71 0.78 27.34 -2.07
CA GLY A 71 -0.38 28.21 -1.88
C GLY A 71 -0.62 28.71 -0.45
N ARG A 72 0.12 28.21 0.56
CA ARG A 72 -0.05 28.58 1.99
C ARG A 72 1.22 29.15 2.65
N ARG A 73 2.17 29.70 1.90
CA ARG A 73 3.35 30.36 2.50
C ARG A 73 3.38 31.86 2.23
N GLY A 74 2.65 32.60 3.06
CA GLY A 74 3.17 33.87 3.56
C GLY A 74 4.18 33.57 4.68
N GLY A 75 5.43 34.02 4.50
CA GLY A 75 6.44 34.34 5.52
C GLY A 75 6.72 33.36 6.69
N GLY A 76 7.95 32.83 6.74
CA GLY A 76 8.63 32.43 7.99
C GLY A 76 9.06 30.96 8.06
N GLN A 77 10.35 30.68 7.81
CA GLN A 77 10.97 29.42 8.20
C GLN A 77 11.26 29.44 9.72
N LYS A 78 10.34 28.86 10.51
CA LYS A 78 10.71 28.32 11.82
C LYS A 78 11.03 26.84 11.62
N GLN A 79 12.30 26.45 11.79
CA GLN A 79 12.66 25.03 11.88
C GLN A 79 12.05 24.48 13.17
N ASN A 80 10.85 23.90 13.03
CA ASN A 80 10.14 23.31 14.15
C ASN A 80 10.66 21.89 14.36
N LYS A 81 11.01 21.51 15.59
CA LYS A 81 11.50 20.16 15.94
C LYS A 81 10.52 19.04 15.52
N ASN A 82 9.26 19.41 15.28
CA ASN A 82 8.20 18.57 14.71
C ASN A 82 8.41 18.19 13.22
N LYS A 83 9.36 18.83 12.50
CA LYS A 83 9.64 18.53 11.09
C LYS A 83 10.23 17.13 10.92
N LYS A 84 11.14 16.72 11.82
CA LYS A 84 11.78 15.39 11.80
C LYS A 84 10.78 14.27 12.12
N PHE A 85 9.82 14.55 13.01
CA PHE A 85 8.71 13.64 13.32
C PHE A 85 7.77 13.44 12.12
N PHE A 86 7.39 14.53 11.44
CA PHE A 86 6.56 14.46 10.24
C PHE A 86 7.27 13.83 9.03
N GLU A 87 8.59 14.00 8.88
CA GLU A 87 9.37 13.38 7.79
C GLU A 87 9.47 11.85 7.96
N ASN A 88 9.71 11.37 9.18
CA ASN A 88 9.75 9.93 9.45
C ASN A 88 8.37 9.29 9.24
N LEU A 89 7.30 9.88 9.79
CA LEU A 89 5.92 9.40 9.58
C LEU A 89 5.51 9.37 8.10
N ARG A 90 6.00 10.32 7.31
CA ARG A 90 5.74 10.40 5.87
C ARG A 90 6.39 9.27 5.09
N GLN A 91 7.55 8.78 5.54
CA GLN A 91 8.17 7.59 4.96
C GLN A 91 7.33 6.34 5.32
N TYR A 92 7.03 6.10 6.60
CA TYR A 92 6.31 4.88 7.02
C TYR A 92 4.90 4.74 6.41
N TYR A 93 4.04 5.74 6.58
CA TYR A 93 2.68 5.67 6.03
C TYR A 93 2.62 5.90 4.52
N GLY A 94 3.58 6.67 3.98
CA GLY A 94 3.67 6.92 2.54
C GLY A 94 3.98 5.65 1.74
N HIS A 95 4.88 4.80 2.24
CA HIS A 95 5.19 3.52 1.61
C HIS A 95 4.01 2.55 1.65
N ILE A 96 3.30 2.47 2.78
CA ILE A 96 2.09 1.65 2.92
C ILE A 96 1.03 2.12 1.93
N LEU A 97 0.72 3.43 1.90
CA LEU A 97 -0.29 4.00 1.00
C LEU A 97 0.04 3.75 -0.47
N ALA A 98 1.29 4.00 -0.88
CA ALA A 98 1.73 3.75 -2.25
C ALA A 98 1.65 2.25 -2.60
N GLY A 99 2.01 1.36 -1.67
CA GLY A 99 1.87 -0.08 -1.82
C GLY A 99 0.42 -0.52 -1.98
N THR A 100 -0.48 -0.02 -1.12
CA THR A 100 -1.92 -0.34 -1.17
C THR A 100 -2.55 0.10 -2.47
N ILE A 101 -2.27 1.33 -2.95
CA ILE A 101 -2.81 1.82 -4.22
C ILE A 101 -2.35 0.94 -5.39
N LYS A 102 -1.05 0.60 -5.45
CA LYS A 102 -0.50 -0.28 -6.48
C LYS A 102 -1.19 -1.64 -6.49
N ASP A 103 -1.39 -2.23 -5.32
CA ASP A 103 -2.04 -3.53 -5.18
C ASP A 103 -3.51 -3.48 -5.65
N VAL A 104 -4.29 -2.50 -5.19
CA VAL A 104 -5.71 -2.34 -5.56
C VAL A 104 -5.88 -2.17 -7.07
N VAL A 105 -5.11 -1.25 -7.69
CA VAL A 105 -5.20 -0.99 -9.14
C VAL A 105 -4.84 -2.24 -9.94
N CYS A 106 -3.76 -2.93 -9.55
CA CYS A 106 -3.34 -4.12 -10.26
C CYS A 106 -4.32 -5.30 -10.08
N ARG A 107 -4.99 -5.43 -8.93
CA ARG A 107 -6.04 -6.44 -8.72
C ARG A 107 -7.26 -6.16 -9.59
N TYR A 108 -7.68 -4.90 -9.66
CA TYR A 108 -8.79 -4.48 -10.52
C TYR A 108 -8.47 -4.74 -12.01
N ALA A 109 -7.25 -4.44 -12.46
CA ALA A 109 -6.81 -4.72 -13.83
C ALA A 109 -6.85 -6.23 -14.15
N THR A 110 -6.43 -7.09 -13.21
CA THR A 110 -6.56 -8.55 -13.38
C THR A 110 -8.02 -9.00 -13.47
N GLN A 111 -8.90 -8.47 -12.62
CA GLN A 111 -10.33 -8.82 -12.61
C GLN A 111 -11.05 -8.36 -13.89
N THR A 112 -10.64 -7.24 -14.48
CA THR A 112 -11.17 -6.74 -15.75
C THR A 112 -10.63 -7.47 -16.99
N GLY A 113 -9.85 -8.54 -16.80
CA GLY A 113 -9.41 -9.40 -17.90
C GLY A 113 -8.09 -8.96 -18.54
N HIS A 114 -7.20 -8.29 -17.79
CA HIS A 114 -5.83 -8.01 -18.24
C HIS A 114 -4.82 -8.98 -17.63
N TYR A 115 -3.72 -9.20 -18.34
CA TYR A 115 -2.55 -9.88 -17.80
C TYR A 115 -1.62 -8.85 -17.16
N VAL A 116 -1.40 -8.95 -15.85
CA VAL A 116 -0.61 -7.99 -15.07
C VAL A 116 0.59 -8.70 -14.44
N GLU A 117 1.78 -8.48 -15.00
CA GLU A 117 3.02 -8.95 -14.39
C GLU A 117 3.49 -7.94 -13.32
N ARG A 118 3.65 -8.40 -12.08
CA ARG A 118 4.13 -7.57 -10.96
C ARG A 118 5.56 -7.96 -10.64
N ARG A 119 6.53 -7.09 -10.96
CA ARG A 119 7.95 -7.26 -10.61
C ARG A 119 8.35 -6.23 -9.56
N PHE A 120 8.90 -6.70 -8.44
CA PHE A 120 9.43 -5.83 -7.41
C PHE A 120 10.87 -5.44 -7.76
N GLY A 121 11.19 -4.16 -7.69
CA GLY A 121 12.53 -3.62 -7.90
C GLY A 121 13.03 -2.96 -6.63
N TRP A 122 14.29 -3.22 -6.29
CA TRP A 122 14.99 -2.53 -5.20
C TRP A 122 15.98 -1.55 -5.83
N ASP A 123 16.00 -0.30 -5.35
CA ASP A 123 17.03 0.65 -5.72
C ASP A 123 18.23 0.44 -4.78
N THR A 124 19.34 -0.05 -5.34
CA THR A 124 20.56 -0.39 -4.61
C THR A 124 21.68 0.59 -4.88
N HIS A 125 21.41 1.68 -5.61
CA HIS A 125 22.40 2.68 -5.99
C HIS A 125 22.10 4.05 -5.37
N GLY A 126 23.13 4.88 -5.27
CA GLY A 126 23.01 6.29 -4.95
C GLY A 126 23.77 6.73 -3.69
N LEU A 127 23.94 8.04 -3.58
CA LEU A 127 24.64 8.69 -2.47
C LEU A 127 24.13 8.29 -1.07
N PRO A 128 22.83 7.98 -0.84
CA PRO A 128 22.39 7.53 0.48
C PRO A 128 22.99 6.20 0.92
N VAL A 129 23.16 5.22 0.01
CA VAL A 129 23.77 3.93 0.36
C VAL A 129 25.27 4.06 0.56
N GLU A 130 25.94 4.87 -0.26
CA GLU A 130 27.36 5.18 -0.12
C GLU A 130 27.65 5.87 1.22
N TYR A 131 26.83 6.86 1.61
CA TYR A 131 26.96 7.58 2.87
C TYR A 131 26.81 6.67 4.11
N GLU A 132 25.85 5.74 4.10
CA GLU A 132 25.69 4.79 5.21
C GLU A 132 26.85 3.77 5.28
N ILE A 133 27.41 3.38 4.13
CA ILE A 133 28.60 2.52 4.07
C ILE A 133 29.83 3.26 4.59
N GLU A 134 30.05 4.50 4.18
CA GLU A 134 31.15 5.36 4.68
C GLU A 134 31.09 5.53 6.20
N LYS A 135 29.88 5.74 6.74
CA LYS A 135 29.64 5.83 8.19
C LYS A 135 29.90 4.52 8.92
N ALA A 136 29.48 3.38 8.36
CA ALA A 136 29.73 2.07 8.96
C ALA A 136 31.22 1.71 8.96
N LEU A 137 31.94 2.10 7.90
CA LEU A 137 33.37 1.82 7.73
C LEU A 137 34.29 2.88 8.36
N HIS A 138 33.73 3.96 8.93
CA HIS A 138 34.47 5.04 9.58
C HIS A 138 35.55 5.66 8.66
N ILE A 139 35.25 5.80 7.37
CA ILE A 139 36.21 6.31 6.36
C ILE A 139 36.25 7.86 6.35
N ASN A 140 35.48 8.52 7.24
CA ASN A 140 35.36 9.97 7.36
C ASN A 140 35.46 10.42 8.82
#